data_AF-D2RVB2-F1
#
_entry.id   AF-D2RVB2-F1
#
_cell.length_a   1.000
_cell.length_b   1.000
_cell.length_c   1.000
_cell.angle_alpha   90.00
_cell.angle_beta   90.00
_cell.angle_gamma   90.00
#
_symmetry.space_group_name_H-M   'P 1'
#
loop_
_entity.id
_entity.type
_entity.pdbx_description
1 polymer ?
#
loop_
_entity_poly.entity_id
_entity_poly.type
_entity_poly.pdbx_seq_one_letter_code
_entity_poly.pdbx_strand_id
1 'polypeptide(L)' 'MPTCGNCDAYVTSDFVRVFGVNDEVHGCPNCSTYRELSGGDGAVRATEMEREVDGPRF' A
#
# COMPACT_ATOMS: atom_id res chain seq x y z
N MET A 1 -2.85 16.79 10.42
CA MET A 1 -2.33 16.56 9.07
C MET A 1 -1.99 15.08 8.97
N PRO A 2 -2.50 14.35 7.98
CA PRO A 2 -2.38 12.90 7.97
C PRO A 2 -0.93 12.46 7.71
N THR A 3 -0.57 11.32 8.30
CA THR A 3 0.75 10.68 8.15
C THR A 3 0.54 9.25 7.68
N CYS A 4 1.56 8.70 7.02
CA CYS A 4 1.54 7.31 6.60
C CYS A 4 1.87 6.37 7.75
N GLY A 5 1.06 5.34 7.98
CA GLY A 5 1.23 4.36 9.06
C GLY A 5 2.36 3.33 8.85
N ASN A 6 3.14 3.46 7.77
CA ASN A 6 4.29 2.58 7.48
C ASN A 6 5.64 3.33 7.59
N CYS A 7 5.66 4.59 7.17
CA CYS A 7 6.88 5.39 7.03
C CYS A 7 6.87 6.66 7.91
N ASP A 8 5.75 6.95 8.58
CA ASP A 8 5.45 8.21 9.29
C ASP A 8 5.65 9.49 8.47
N ALA A 9 5.83 9.36 7.15
CA ALA A 9 5.98 10.49 6.26
C ALA A 9 4.66 11.27 6.14
N TYR A 10 4.83 12.56 5.87
CA TYR A 10 3.72 13.48 5.71
C TYR A 10 2.94 13.21 4.42
N VAL A 11 1.61 13.13 4.50
CA VAL A 11 0.73 12.97 3.34
C VAL A 11 -0.39 14.00 3.35
N THR A 12 -0.98 14.26 2.17
CA THR A 12 -2.10 15.20 2.05
C THR A 12 -3.43 14.49 2.28
N SER A 13 -4.44 15.22 2.75
CA SER A 13 -5.80 14.67 2.91
C SER A 13 -6.40 14.19 1.59
N ASP A 14 -6.06 14.83 0.48
CA ASP A 14 -6.47 14.39 -0.86
C ASP A 14 -5.84 13.04 -1.23
N PHE A 15 -4.61 12.78 -0.78
CA PHE A 15 -3.94 11.50 -1.00
C PHE A 15 -4.62 10.38 -0.21
N VAL A 16 -4.95 10.63 1.06
CA VAL A 16 -5.67 9.69 1.93
C VAL A 16 -7.06 9.35 1.35
N ARG A 17 -7.74 10.29 0.70
CA ARG A 17 -9.03 10.02 0.05
C ARG A 17 -8.95 9.06 -1.13
N VAL A 18 -7.81 9.00 -1.82
CA VAL A 18 -7.65 8.21 -3.04
C VAL A 18 -7.03 6.84 -2.73
N PHE A 19 -6.02 6.83 -1.86
CA PHE A 19 -5.22 5.63 -1.57
C PHE A 19 -5.41 5.08 -0.16
N GLY A 20 -6.11 5.82 0.70
CA GLY A 20 -6.36 5.42 2.09
C GLY A 20 -7.63 4.62 2.26
N VAL A 21 -7.66 3.85 3.34
CA VAL A 21 -8.81 3.07 3.79
C VAL A 21 -9.09 3.46 5.23
N ASN A 22 -10.32 3.87 5.54
CA ASN A 22 -10.70 4.42 6.86
C ASN A 22 -9.83 5.60 7.32
N ASP A 23 -9.52 6.54 6.40
CA ASP A 23 -8.66 7.71 6.66
C ASP A 23 -7.20 7.37 7.05
N GLU A 24 -6.77 6.11 6.85
CA GLU A 24 -5.40 5.65 7.11
C GLU A 24 -4.71 5.22 5.80
N VAL A 25 -3.44 5.58 5.64
CA VAL A 25 -2.60 5.23 4.48
C VAL A 25 -1.40 4.41 4.94
N HIS A 26 -1.13 3.29 4.27
CA HIS A 26 0.02 2.43 4.56
C HIS A 26 1.13 2.52 3.50
N GLY A 27 0.81 2.98 2.29
CA GLY A 27 1.80 3.29 1.27
C GLY A 27 1.90 4.79 1.03
N CYS A 28 3.09 5.37 1.24
CA CYS A 28 3.39 6.76 0.93
C CYS A 28 4.35 6.82 -0.27
N PRO A 29 4.37 7.90 -1.09
CA PRO A 29 5.36 8.08 -2.15
C PRO A 29 6.81 8.17 -1.64
N ASN A 30 7.00 8.25 -0.31
CA ASN A 30 8.32 8.23 0.33
C ASN A 30 8.82 6.81 0.65
N CYS A 31 7.93 5.81 0.81
CA CYS A 31 8.30 4.42 1.10
C CYS A 31 7.87 3.41 0.02
N SER A 32 6.98 3.81 -0.90
CA SER A 32 6.50 3.01 -2.03
C SER A 32 6.48 3.86 -3.29
N THR A 33 6.50 3.21 -4.44
CA THR A 33 6.34 3.86 -5.74
C THR A 33 4.88 3.97 -6.16
N TYR A 34 4.57 4.93 -7.03
CA TYR A 34 3.20 5.14 -7.54
C TYR A 34 2.61 3.89 -8.21
N ARG A 35 3.45 3.02 -8.79
CA ARG A 35 3.03 1.74 -9.37
C ARG A 35 2.48 0.78 -8.32
N GLU A 36 3.15 0.68 -7.18
CA GLU A 36 2.72 -0.17 -6.06
C GLU A 36 1.44 0.41 -5.45
N LEU A 37 1.42 1.72 -5.20
CA LEU A 37 0.25 2.43 -4.66
C LEU A 37 -1.00 2.25 -5.52
N SER A 38 -0.85 2.32 -6.85
CA SER A 38 -1.94 2.13 -7.82
C SER A 38 -2.36 0.67 -7.99
N GLY A 39 -1.50 -0.27 -7.61
CA GLY A 39 -1.78 -1.72 -7.62
C GLY A 39 -2.58 -2.21 -6.41
N GLY A 40 -2.81 -1.33 -5.42
CA GLY A 40 -3.46 -1.67 -4.16
C GLY A 40 -2.51 -1.70 -2.96
N ASP A 41 -1.19 -1.61 -3.16
CA ASP A 41 -0.21 -1.63 -2.05
C ASP A 41 -0.36 -0.44 -1.08
N GLY A 42 -0.99 0.65 -1.52
CA GLY A 42 -1.28 1.80 -0.65
C GLY A 42 -2.26 1.51 0.48
N ALA A 43 -3.16 0.54 0.26
CA ALA A 43 -4.28 0.18 1.12
C ALA A 43 -4.14 -1.22 1.72
N VAL A 44 -3.39 -2.13 1.09
CA VAL A 44 -3.18 -3.48 1.62
C VAL A 44 -2.18 -3.44 2.76
N ARG A 45 -2.64 -3.77 3.97
CA ARG A 45 -1.76 -4.35 4.98
C ARG A 45 -1.43 -5.75 4.49
N ALA A 46 -0.35 -5.89 3.70
CA ALA A 46 0.29 -7.15 3.31
C ALA A 46 -0.62 -8.38 3.45
N THR A 47 -1.69 -8.47 2.64
CA THR A 47 -2.45 -9.71 2.56
C THR A 47 -1.66 -10.63 1.65
N GLU A 48 -0.74 -11.38 2.27
CA GLU A 48 -0.38 -12.77 1.94
C GLU A 48 -0.18 -13.04 0.43
N MET A 49 1.05 -13.01 -0.08
CA MET A 49 1.90 -14.21 -0.14
C MET A 49 1.18 -15.51 -0.61
N GLU A 50 0.31 -15.45 -1.61
CA GLU A 50 -0.12 -16.65 -2.36
C GLU A 50 0.33 -16.57 -3.82
N ARG A 51 1.64 -16.68 -4.04
CA ARG A 51 2.20 -17.26 -5.27
C ARG A 51 3.29 -18.27 -4.92
N GLU A 52 2.92 -19.22 -4.08
CA GLU A 52 3.47 -20.57 -4.21
C GLU A 52 2.91 -21.17 -5.50
N VAL A 53 3.53 -20.85 -6.63
CA VAL A 53 3.43 -21.71 -7.82
C VAL A 53 4.56 -22.72 -7.69
N ASP A 54 4.45 -23.59 -6.68
CA ASP A 54 5.29 -24.77 -6.58
C ASP A 54 4.86 -25.77 -7.66
N GLY A 55 5.67 -25.81 -8.71
CA GLY A 55 6.07 -27.06 -9.32
C GLY A 55 5.23 -27.57 -10.49
N PRO A 56 5.87 -28.13 -11.53
CA PRO A 56 5.16 -28.82 -12.60
C PRO A 56 4.50 -30.08 -12.06
N ARG A 57 3.19 -30.22 -12.29
CA ARG A 57 2.50 -31.51 -12.18
C ARG A 57 2.52 -32.20 -13.54
N PHE A 58 3.58 -33.01 -13.74
CA PHE A 58 3.82 -34.03 -14.77
C PHE A 58 3.75 -33.62 -16.25
#